data_AF-A0A2V6BPP0-F1
#
_entry.id   AF-A0A2V6BPP0-F1
#
_cell.length_a   1.000
_cell.length_b   1.000
_cell.length_c   1.000
_cell.angle_alpha   90.00
_cell.angle_beta   90.00
_cell.angle_gamma   90.00
#
_symmetry.space_group_name_H-M   'P 1'
#
loop_
_entity.id
_entity.type
_entity.pdbx_description
1 polymer ?
#
loop_
_entity_poly.entity_id
_entity_poly.type
_entity_poly.pdbx_seq_one_letter_code
_entity_poly.pdbx_strand_id
1 'polypeptide(L)'
;MIAALAHAQKGLVGYAHPFDGPVNPDKDLELTNALPADVALGNADYYELVGFSDHRSSADIWYRLLNLGFRLPAGAGTDAMANYASLRGPVGMNRVFIGIIGEVTPEKLHSGLKEGRTFVSNGPLLGLDLDGKHSGDEIALAKATTLPYHASLRSIVAIDHFEVIFNGRVIASHRPDGARTQADVNGKVEIPVSGWLILRAWNEHADPKVQDIYPYASTSPIYITVDRQVPRSREDATYFVSWLDRVIAGATARNDYNSAQEKQNTLQYLSAARTVFQTKLASRGQLIDCLKY
;
A
#
# COMPACT_ATOMS: atom_id res chain seq x y z
N MET A 1 -6.07 -6.41 -21.90
CA MET A 1 -5.91 -5.25 -20.99
C MET A 1 -4.53 -4.66 -21.15
N ILE A 2 -4.37 -3.37 -20.85
CA ILE A 2 -3.09 -2.65 -20.93
C ILE A 2 -2.02 -3.29 -20.02
N ALA A 3 -2.39 -3.70 -18.80
CA ALA A 3 -1.47 -4.35 -17.87
C ALA A 3 -0.80 -5.60 -18.47
N ALA A 4 -1.56 -6.47 -19.13
CA ALA A 4 -1.02 -7.65 -19.80
C ALA A 4 -0.04 -7.31 -20.94
N LEU A 5 -0.27 -6.21 -21.66
CA LEU A 5 0.63 -5.74 -22.71
C LEU A 5 1.93 -5.18 -22.13
N ALA A 6 1.87 -4.53 -20.95
CA ALA A 6 3.04 -4.08 -20.22
C ALA A 6 3.86 -5.28 -19.71
N HIS A 7 3.20 -6.26 -19.07
CA HIS A 7 3.85 -7.48 -18.59
C HIS A 7 4.47 -8.31 -19.72
N ALA A 8 3.84 -8.38 -20.89
CA ALA A 8 4.41 -9.03 -22.08
C ALA A 8 5.74 -8.40 -22.53
N GLN A 9 5.95 -7.12 -22.21
CA GLN A 9 7.19 -6.38 -22.45
C GLN A 9 8.10 -6.31 -21.21
N LYS A 10 7.80 -7.09 -20.16
CA LYS A 10 8.52 -7.09 -18.87
C LYS A 10 8.45 -5.76 -18.12
N GLY A 11 7.45 -4.92 -18.43
CA GLY A 11 7.17 -3.72 -17.65
C GLY A 11 6.46 -4.06 -16.33
N LEU A 12 6.55 -3.14 -15.36
CA LEU A 12 5.74 -3.17 -14.14
C LEU A 12 4.52 -2.25 -14.28
N VAL A 13 3.41 -2.66 -13.68
CA VAL A 13 2.17 -1.89 -13.66
C VAL A 13 1.94 -1.38 -12.24
N GLY A 14 1.85 -0.06 -12.09
CA GLY A 14 1.52 0.59 -10.84
C GLY A 14 0.17 1.28 -10.90
N TYR A 15 -0.50 1.38 -9.76
CA TYR A 15 -1.65 2.26 -9.60
C TYR A 15 -1.21 3.61 -9.07
N ALA A 16 -1.19 4.62 -9.93
CA ALA A 16 -0.79 5.99 -9.61
C ALA A 16 -1.93 6.75 -8.92
N HIS A 17 -1.56 7.60 -7.94
CA HIS A 17 -2.38 8.58 -7.23
C HIS A 17 -3.88 8.21 -7.16
N PRO A 18 -4.22 7.16 -6.39
CA PRO A 18 -5.49 6.47 -6.56
C PRO A 18 -6.66 7.13 -5.84
N PHE A 19 -6.43 7.81 -4.70
CA PHE A 19 -7.52 8.31 -3.84
C PHE A 19 -7.23 9.65 -3.15
N ASP A 20 -7.98 10.70 -3.52
CA ASP A 20 -7.90 12.03 -2.90
C ASP A 20 -8.65 12.16 -1.56
N GLY A 21 -9.36 11.11 -1.15
CA GLY A 21 -10.09 11.06 0.09
C GLY A 21 -10.52 9.64 0.44
N PRO A 22 -11.07 9.41 1.65
CA PRO A 22 -11.56 8.11 2.07
C PRO A 22 -12.63 7.60 1.09
N VAL A 23 -12.54 6.32 0.72
CA VAL A 23 -13.55 5.69 -0.13
C VAL A 23 -14.53 4.93 0.74
N ASN A 24 -15.82 5.13 0.49
CA ASN A 24 -16.89 4.38 1.12
C ASN A 24 -17.80 3.80 0.03
N PRO A 25 -17.63 2.51 -0.32
CA PRO A 25 -18.45 1.86 -1.32
C PRO A 25 -19.95 2.00 -1.07
N ASP A 26 -20.41 2.07 0.18
CA ASP A 26 -21.84 2.15 0.47
C ASP A 26 -22.41 3.56 0.35
N LYS A 27 -21.56 4.61 0.37
CA LYS A 27 -22.01 6.01 0.50
C LYS A 27 -21.58 6.92 -0.63
N ASP A 28 -20.46 6.64 -1.28
CA ASP A 28 -19.91 7.55 -2.29
C ASP A 28 -20.88 7.71 -3.45
N LEU A 29 -20.98 8.90 -4.04
CA LEU A 29 -21.92 9.11 -5.16
C LEU A 29 -21.47 8.36 -6.42
N GLU A 30 -20.17 8.36 -6.68
CA GLU A 30 -19.54 7.68 -7.81
C GLU A 30 -18.39 6.80 -7.34
N LEU A 31 -18.31 5.58 -7.88
CA LEU A 31 -17.22 4.65 -7.63
C LEU A 31 -16.95 3.82 -8.88
N THR A 32 -15.95 4.23 -9.65
CA THR A 32 -15.60 3.65 -10.95
C THR A 32 -14.17 3.08 -11.00
N ASN A 33 -13.43 3.21 -9.90
CA ASN A 33 -12.04 2.78 -9.81
C ASN A 33 -11.90 1.25 -9.92
N ALA A 34 -11.13 0.80 -10.92
CA ALA A 34 -10.90 -0.61 -11.21
C ALA A 34 -9.81 -1.28 -10.35
N LEU A 35 -9.15 -0.52 -9.45
CA LEU A 35 -8.05 -1.01 -8.60
C LEU A 35 -8.31 -2.39 -7.98
N PRO A 36 -9.47 -2.66 -7.33
CA PRO A 36 -9.67 -3.96 -6.71
C PRO A 36 -9.65 -5.10 -7.74
N ALA A 37 -10.14 -4.85 -8.95
CA ALA A 37 -10.14 -5.86 -10.01
C ALA A 37 -8.73 -6.19 -10.49
N ASP A 38 -7.93 -5.15 -10.72
CA ASP A 38 -6.55 -5.30 -11.17
C ASP A 38 -5.68 -5.99 -10.13
N VAL A 39 -5.84 -5.65 -8.85
CA VAL A 39 -5.13 -6.34 -7.77
C VAL A 39 -5.58 -7.79 -7.64
N ALA A 40 -6.89 -8.06 -7.66
CA ALA A 40 -7.43 -9.40 -7.52
C ALA A 40 -6.95 -10.37 -8.61
N LEU A 41 -6.72 -9.85 -9.81
CA LEU A 41 -6.33 -10.62 -10.98
C LEU A 41 -4.83 -10.54 -11.28
N GLY A 42 -4.02 -9.98 -10.37
CA GLY A 42 -2.56 -9.96 -10.47
C GLY A 42 -2.01 -9.00 -11.51
N ASN A 43 -2.76 -7.96 -11.85
CA ASN A 43 -2.39 -6.97 -12.86
C ASN A 43 -1.64 -5.77 -12.29
N ALA A 44 -1.59 -5.60 -10.96
CA ALA A 44 -0.85 -4.54 -10.29
C ALA A 44 0.42 -5.10 -9.61
N ASP A 45 1.59 -4.54 -9.94
CA ASP A 45 2.89 -4.91 -9.37
C ASP A 45 3.31 -4.02 -8.20
N TYR A 46 2.84 -2.77 -8.14
CA TYR A 46 3.08 -1.85 -7.03
C TYR A 46 1.92 -0.86 -6.87
N TYR A 47 1.88 -0.19 -5.72
CA TYR A 47 0.83 0.76 -5.36
C TYR A 47 1.45 2.13 -5.06
N GLU A 48 1.05 3.19 -5.76
CA GLU A 48 1.54 4.55 -5.47
C GLU A 48 0.91 5.05 -4.17
N LEU A 49 1.64 4.87 -3.08
CA LEU A 49 1.19 5.22 -1.74
C LEU A 49 1.48 6.69 -1.42
N VAL A 50 2.57 7.23 -1.96
CA VAL A 50 2.94 8.64 -1.82
C VAL A 50 2.99 9.25 -3.20
N GLY A 51 2.04 10.14 -3.48
CA GLY A 51 1.86 10.65 -4.83
C GLY A 51 1.11 11.96 -4.92
N PHE A 52 0.41 12.15 -6.04
CA PHE A 52 -0.44 13.33 -6.23
C PHE A 52 -1.65 13.32 -5.27
N SER A 53 -2.18 12.14 -4.97
CA SER A 53 -3.36 11.96 -4.13
C SER A 53 -3.08 12.00 -2.62
N ASP A 54 -4.14 11.90 -1.81
CA ASP A 54 -4.02 11.88 -0.36
C ASP A 54 -3.34 10.60 0.15
N HIS A 55 -2.23 10.78 0.88
CA HIS A 55 -1.37 9.66 1.30
C HIS A 55 -2.06 8.74 2.32
N ARG A 56 -2.89 9.30 3.22
CA ARG A 56 -3.55 8.51 4.28
C ARG A 56 -4.76 7.75 3.73
N SER A 57 -5.52 8.36 2.85
CA SER A 57 -6.64 7.73 2.14
C SER A 57 -6.14 6.60 1.24
N SER A 58 -5.03 6.83 0.54
CA SER A 58 -4.36 5.79 -0.24
C SER A 58 -3.83 4.66 0.66
N ALA A 59 -3.26 4.99 1.83
CA ALA A 59 -2.82 4.00 2.81
C ALA A 59 -3.96 3.12 3.34
N ASP A 60 -5.14 3.69 3.63
CA ASP A 60 -6.30 2.92 4.11
C ASP A 60 -6.66 1.80 3.12
N ILE A 61 -6.83 2.14 1.84
CA ILE A 61 -7.16 1.13 0.81
C ILE A 61 -6.04 0.11 0.63
N TRP A 62 -4.79 0.58 0.65
CA TRP A 62 -3.63 -0.31 0.58
C TRP A 62 -3.63 -1.32 1.74
N TYR A 63 -3.86 -0.89 2.97
CA TYR A 63 -3.91 -1.76 4.14
C TYR A 63 -5.01 -2.82 4.03
N ARG A 64 -6.19 -2.46 3.54
CA ARG A 64 -7.30 -3.41 3.31
C ARG A 64 -6.92 -4.49 2.29
N LEU A 65 -6.15 -4.15 1.26
CA LEU A 65 -5.63 -5.15 0.31
C LEU A 65 -4.59 -6.06 0.97
N LEU A 66 -3.65 -5.49 1.75
CA LEU A 66 -2.63 -6.28 2.46
C LEU A 66 -3.26 -7.23 3.50
N ASN A 67 -4.31 -6.80 4.19
CA ASN A 67 -5.11 -7.59 5.13
C ASN A 67 -5.77 -8.83 4.50
N LEU A 68 -5.93 -8.82 3.18
CA LEU A 68 -6.43 -9.93 2.38
C LEU A 68 -5.32 -10.80 1.79
N GLY A 69 -4.06 -10.55 2.18
CA GLY A 69 -2.89 -11.30 1.75
C GLY A 69 -2.40 -10.93 0.34
N PHE A 70 -2.89 -9.83 -0.25
CA PHE A 70 -2.27 -9.30 -1.46
C PHE A 70 -0.89 -8.74 -1.12
N ARG A 71 0.10 -8.99 -1.99
CA ARG A 71 1.45 -8.46 -1.85
C ARG A 71 1.63 -7.29 -2.79
N LEU A 72 1.59 -6.08 -2.25
CA LEU A 72 1.68 -4.83 -3.00
C LEU A 72 2.77 -3.95 -2.38
N PRO A 73 3.95 -3.86 -3.00
CA PRO A 73 4.96 -2.87 -2.67
C PRO A 73 4.43 -1.44 -2.69
N ALA A 74 4.90 -0.62 -1.76
CA ALA A 74 4.73 0.83 -1.80
C ALA A 74 5.65 1.43 -2.87
N GLY A 75 5.04 2.14 -3.81
CA GLY A 75 5.69 3.02 -4.79
C GLY A 75 5.31 4.47 -4.57
N ALA A 76 5.99 5.36 -5.29
CA ALA A 76 5.78 6.79 -5.18
C ALA A 76 6.20 7.50 -6.46
N GLY A 77 5.51 8.59 -6.77
CA GLY A 77 5.74 9.41 -7.95
C GLY A 77 5.21 10.82 -7.70
N THR A 78 5.92 11.84 -8.17
CA THR A 78 5.47 13.23 -7.96
C THR A 78 4.33 13.62 -8.89
N ASP A 79 4.17 12.91 -10.01
CA ASP A 79 3.36 13.36 -11.15
C ASP A 79 3.72 14.80 -11.56
N ALA A 80 5.02 15.06 -11.70
CA ALA A 80 5.54 16.42 -11.81
C ALA A 80 5.27 17.02 -13.19
N MET A 81 4.49 18.10 -13.22
CA MET A 81 4.38 18.98 -14.39
C MET A 81 5.57 19.94 -14.40
N ALA A 82 6.57 19.66 -15.25
CA ALA A 82 7.82 20.43 -15.30
C ALA A 82 7.69 21.81 -15.97
N ASN A 83 6.54 22.10 -16.60
CA ASN A 83 6.20 23.36 -17.24
C ASN A 83 5.11 24.09 -16.42
N TYR A 84 5.46 25.26 -15.88
CA TYR A 84 4.58 26.13 -15.07
C TYR A 84 4.24 25.63 -13.66
N ALA A 85 3.72 26.54 -12.81
CA ALA A 85 3.40 26.32 -11.40
C ALA A 85 2.62 25.01 -11.20
N SER A 86 3.33 23.98 -10.72
CA SER A 86 2.75 22.67 -10.48
C SER A 86 1.77 22.72 -9.32
N LEU A 87 0.64 22.02 -9.45
CA LEU A 87 -0.35 21.87 -8.37
C LEU A 87 0.21 21.10 -7.17
N ARG A 88 1.32 20.39 -7.36
CA ARG A 88 2.08 19.64 -6.35
C ARG A 88 3.57 19.93 -6.45
N GLY A 89 4.34 19.53 -5.44
CA GLY A 89 5.75 19.91 -5.30
C GLY A 89 6.65 19.67 -6.53
N PRO A 90 7.88 20.20 -6.48
CA PRO A 90 8.80 20.16 -7.61
C PRO A 90 9.18 18.72 -8.00
N VAL A 91 9.75 18.54 -9.19
CA VAL A 91 10.28 17.23 -9.65
C VAL A 91 11.06 16.55 -8.53
N GLY A 92 10.65 15.32 -8.21
CA GLY A 92 11.26 14.50 -7.18
C GLY A 92 10.75 14.81 -5.77
N MET A 93 9.66 15.55 -5.57
CA MET A 93 9.04 15.74 -4.25
C MET A 93 8.72 14.39 -3.59
N ASN A 94 7.92 13.57 -4.26
CA ASN A 94 7.55 12.21 -3.84
C ASN A 94 8.50 11.21 -4.46
N ARG A 95 9.13 10.36 -3.62
CA ARG A 95 10.18 9.43 -4.02
C ARG A 95 9.91 8.04 -3.49
N VAL A 96 10.25 7.04 -4.30
CA VAL A 96 10.48 5.67 -3.86
C VAL A 96 11.98 5.46 -3.72
N PHE A 97 12.40 4.96 -2.57
CA PHE A 97 13.77 4.55 -2.29
C PHE A 97 13.84 3.04 -2.38
N ILE A 98 14.80 2.51 -3.12
CA ILE A 98 14.95 1.07 -3.37
C ILE A 98 16.27 0.60 -2.76
N GLY A 99 16.21 -0.36 -1.85
CA GLY A 99 17.38 -0.98 -1.23
C GLY A 99 18.09 -1.90 -2.21
N ILE A 100 19.29 -1.50 -2.64
CA ILE A 100 20.13 -2.28 -3.56
C ILE A 100 21.49 -2.56 -2.91
N ILE A 101 21.93 -3.81 -2.98
CA ILE A 101 23.28 -4.21 -2.59
C ILE A 101 24.17 -4.26 -3.84
N GLY A 102 25.33 -3.60 -3.75
CA GLY A 102 26.31 -3.49 -4.83
C GLY A 102 25.90 -2.49 -5.91
N GLU A 103 26.32 -2.76 -7.16
CA GLU A 103 26.05 -1.87 -8.29
C GLU A 103 24.54 -1.72 -8.58
N VAL A 104 24.13 -0.49 -8.90
CA VAL A 104 22.76 -0.16 -9.32
C VAL A 104 22.61 -0.41 -10.81
N THR A 105 21.74 -1.35 -11.18
CA THR A 105 21.39 -1.65 -12.58
C THR A 105 19.88 -1.52 -12.80
N PRO A 106 19.40 -1.31 -14.04
CA PRO A 106 17.96 -1.28 -14.34
C PRO A 106 17.22 -2.52 -13.85
N GLU A 107 17.82 -3.70 -13.95
CA GLU A 107 17.22 -4.98 -13.52
C GLU A 107 17.05 -5.02 -12.01
N LYS A 108 18.02 -4.52 -11.25
CA LYS A 108 17.94 -4.44 -9.78
C LYS A 108 16.97 -3.37 -9.29
N LEU A 109 16.84 -2.25 -10.01
CA LEU A 109 15.79 -1.26 -9.75
C LEU A 109 14.40 -1.89 -9.97
N HIS A 110 14.24 -2.57 -11.10
CA HIS A 110 13.00 -3.26 -11.45
C HIS A 110 12.64 -4.35 -10.43
N SER A 111 13.56 -5.27 -10.13
CA SER A 111 13.30 -6.34 -9.17
C SER A 111 13.13 -5.81 -7.74
N GLY A 112 13.94 -4.84 -7.32
CA GLY A 112 13.85 -4.25 -5.98
C GLY A 112 12.51 -3.55 -5.72
N LEU A 113 11.95 -2.87 -6.73
CA LEU A 113 10.60 -2.31 -6.64
C LEU A 113 9.55 -3.43 -6.53
N LYS A 114 9.60 -4.43 -7.42
CA LYS A 114 8.63 -5.55 -7.42
C LYS A 114 8.68 -6.41 -6.16
N GLU A 115 9.86 -6.57 -5.58
CA GLU A 115 10.07 -7.29 -4.31
C GLU A 115 9.66 -6.45 -3.10
N GLY A 116 9.44 -5.14 -3.26
CA GLY A 116 9.08 -4.26 -2.16
C GLY A 116 10.21 -3.99 -1.19
N ARG A 117 11.46 -4.02 -1.66
CA ARG A 117 12.63 -3.53 -0.90
C ARG A 117 12.66 -2.02 -0.88
N THR A 118 11.54 -1.41 -0.49
CA THR A 118 11.31 0.01 -0.67
C THR A 118 10.80 0.69 0.58
N PHE A 119 11.05 1.99 0.65
CA PHE A 119 10.20 2.91 1.38
C PHE A 119 9.87 4.09 0.48
N VAL A 120 8.75 4.74 0.77
CA VAL A 120 8.25 5.88 0.02
C VAL A 120 8.20 7.11 0.92
N SER A 121 8.49 8.27 0.36
CA SER A 121 8.64 9.49 1.17
C SER A 121 8.55 10.76 0.33
N ASN A 122 8.00 11.81 0.95
CA ASN A 122 8.11 13.19 0.49
C ASN A 122 9.01 14.06 1.42
N GLY A 123 9.74 13.46 2.35
CA GLY A 123 10.61 14.19 3.28
C GLY A 123 11.24 13.28 4.33
N PRO A 124 10.46 12.59 5.18
CA PRO A 124 10.98 11.73 6.23
C PRO A 124 11.62 10.45 5.64
N LEU A 125 12.84 10.11 6.03
CA LEU A 125 13.53 8.88 5.67
C LEU A 125 13.34 7.85 6.79
N LEU A 126 13.02 6.61 6.40
CA LEU A 126 12.65 5.54 7.32
C LEU A 126 13.60 4.35 7.20
N GLY A 127 13.87 3.71 8.33
CA GLY A 127 14.50 2.39 8.41
C GLY A 127 13.71 1.49 9.33
N LEU A 128 13.40 0.27 8.87
CA LEU A 128 12.71 -0.76 9.65
C LEU A 128 13.49 -2.08 9.56
N ASP A 129 13.83 -2.62 10.71
CA ASP A 129 14.31 -3.99 10.89
C ASP A 129 13.35 -4.72 11.84
N LEU A 130 12.96 -5.94 11.47
CA LEU A 130 12.18 -6.85 12.30
C LEU A 130 12.91 -8.20 12.36
N ASP A 131 13.57 -8.48 13.48
CA ASP A 131 14.37 -9.71 13.67
C ASP A 131 15.40 -9.95 12.53
N GLY A 132 16.09 -8.89 12.09
CA GLY A 132 17.07 -8.96 10.99
C GLY A 132 16.47 -8.91 9.59
N LYS A 133 15.15 -8.71 9.47
CA LYS A 133 14.40 -8.66 8.20
C LYS A 133 13.97 -7.24 7.87
N HIS A 134 13.90 -6.95 6.58
CA HIS A 134 13.65 -5.62 6.05
C HIS A 134 12.43 -5.62 5.13
N SER A 135 11.98 -4.44 4.70
CA SER A 135 10.88 -4.30 3.74
C SER A 135 11.04 -5.22 2.53
N GLY A 136 9.96 -5.90 2.16
CA GLY A 136 9.93 -6.89 1.09
C GLY A 136 10.28 -8.31 1.54
N ASP A 137 10.93 -8.48 2.69
CA ASP A 137 11.22 -9.81 3.23
C ASP A 137 9.96 -10.50 3.78
N GLU A 138 10.08 -11.82 3.95
CA GLU A 138 9.09 -12.66 4.59
C GLU A 138 9.66 -13.37 5.83
N ILE A 139 8.86 -13.43 6.89
CA ILE A 139 9.15 -14.16 8.14
C ILE A 139 8.17 -15.32 8.27
N ALA A 140 8.68 -16.55 8.28
CA ALA A 140 7.88 -17.74 8.56
C ALA A 140 7.99 -18.13 10.04
N LEU A 141 6.85 -18.21 10.73
CA LEU A 141 6.75 -18.52 12.15
C LEU A 141 5.90 -19.77 12.36
N ALA A 142 6.36 -20.68 13.20
CA ALA A 142 5.59 -21.91 13.51
C ALA A 142 4.37 -21.63 14.41
N LYS A 143 4.43 -20.57 15.22
CA LYS A 143 3.37 -20.17 16.16
C LYS A 143 3.49 -18.68 16.47
N ALA A 144 2.46 -18.12 17.11
CA ALA A 144 2.50 -16.77 17.64
C ALA A 144 3.74 -16.54 18.53
N THR A 145 4.38 -15.39 18.37
CA THR A 145 5.60 -15.03 19.11
C THR A 145 5.78 -13.53 19.16
N THR A 146 6.73 -13.06 19.97
CA THR A 146 7.18 -11.68 19.98
C THR A 146 8.48 -11.56 19.19
N LEU A 147 8.58 -10.57 18.32
CA LEU A 147 9.80 -10.27 17.55
C LEU A 147 10.39 -8.93 17.99
N PRO A 148 11.73 -8.80 18.08
CA PRO A 148 12.38 -7.52 18.26
C PRO A 148 12.31 -6.70 16.97
N TYR A 149 12.19 -5.38 17.09
CA TYR A 149 12.29 -4.48 15.95
C TYR A 149 13.21 -3.29 16.28
N HIS A 150 13.82 -2.74 15.23
CA HIS A 150 14.49 -1.44 15.25
C HIS A 150 13.84 -0.53 14.21
N ALA A 151 13.50 0.70 14.62
CA ALA A 151 12.88 1.70 13.79
C ALA A 151 13.69 3.00 13.83
N SER A 152 14.05 3.53 12.66
CA SER A 152 14.77 4.79 12.53
C SER A 152 14.04 5.80 11.66
N LEU A 153 14.21 7.08 12.01
CA LEU A 153 13.65 8.24 11.33
C LEU A 153 14.75 9.31 11.17
N ARG A 154 14.85 9.90 9.98
CA ARG A 154 15.59 11.15 9.74
C ARG A 154 14.72 12.07 8.88
N SER A 155 14.58 13.34 9.23
CA SER A 155 13.67 14.26 8.54
C SER A 155 14.24 15.67 8.48
N ILE A 156 13.89 16.40 7.41
CA ILE A 156 14.21 17.82 7.24
C ILE A 156 13.24 18.75 8.00
N VAL A 157 12.14 18.20 8.49
CA VAL A 157 11.08 18.89 9.25
C VAL A 157 10.68 18.06 10.48
N ALA A 158 10.09 18.71 11.48
CA ALA A 158 9.60 18.03 12.68
C ALA A 158 8.47 17.05 12.32
N ILE A 159 8.47 15.86 12.93
CA ILE A 159 7.46 14.82 12.70
C ILE A 159 6.53 14.67 13.91
N ASP A 160 5.23 14.62 13.65
CA ASP A 160 4.19 14.49 14.67
C ASP A 160 3.94 13.03 15.05
N HIS A 161 3.90 12.13 14.06
CA HIS A 161 3.58 10.72 14.23
C HIS A 161 4.70 9.85 13.69
N PHE A 162 5.24 8.96 14.52
CA PHE A 162 6.19 7.92 14.12
C PHE A 162 5.70 6.56 14.65
N GLU A 163 5.22 5.70 13.76
CA GLU A 163 4.30 4.62 14.11
C GLU A 163 4.73 3.29 13.50
N VAL A 164 4.76 2.24 14.32
CA VAL A 164 4.82 0.85 13.85
C VAL A 164 3.40 0.34 13.69
N ILE A 165 3.09 -0.18 12.51
CA ILE A 165 1.75 -0.64 12.15
C ILE A 165 1.79 -2.12 11.83
N PHE A 166 0.87 -2.88 12.43
CA PHE A 166 0.65 -4.29 12.15
C PHE A 166 -0.81 -4.51 11.75
N ASN A 167 -1.04 -5.10 10.57
CA ASN A 167 -2.38 -5.36 10.02
C ASN A 167 -3.33 -4.15 10.10
N GLY A 168 -2.82 -2.97 9.71
CA GLY A 168 -3.58 -1.72 9.68
C GLY A 168 -3.75 -1.01 11.02
N ARG A 169 -3.20 -1.55 12.12
CA ARG A 169 -3.32 -0.96 13.46
C ARG A 169 -1.98 -0.45 13.97
N VAL A 170 -1.99 0.75 14.55
CA VAL A 170 -0.81 1.30 15.24
C VAL A 170 -0.59 0.52 16.53
N ILE A 171 0.48 -0.28 16.56
CA ILE A 171 0.85 -1.12 17.71
C ILE A 171 1.94 -0.47 18.59
N ALA A 172 2.66 0.50 18.03
CA ALA A 172 3.57 1.35 18.78
C ALA A 172 3.60 2.73 18.15
N SER A 173 3.51 3.77 18.98
CA SER A 173 3.74 5.15 18.57
C SER A 173 4.91 5.70 19.36
N HIS A 174 5.91 6.19 18.64
CA HIS A 174 7.10 6.81 19.19
C HIS A 174 7.00 8.30 18.96
N ARG A 175 7.41 9.08 19.96
CA ARG A 175 7.55 10.52 19.83
C ARG A 175 9.04 10.81 19.70
N PRO A 176 9.50 11.29 18.54
CA PRO A 176 10.86 11.78 18.40
C PRO A 176 11.14 12.89 19.44
N ASP A 177 12.30 12.87 20.07
CA ASP A 177 12.67 13.86 21.09
C ASP A 177 13.15 15.18 20.46
N GLY A 178 13.20 16.25 21.27
CA GLY A 178 13.82 17.53 20.92
C GLY A 178 13.20 18.17 19.65
N ALA A 179 14.01 18.32 18.60
CA ALA A 179 13.59 18.91 17.32
C ALA A 179 12.60 18.04 16.53
N ARG A 180 12.39 16.79 16.96
CA ARG A 180 11.50 15.81 16.32
C ARG A 180 11.84 15.45 14.88
N THR A 181 13.11 15.62 14.50
CA THR A 181 13.63 15.33 13.15
C THR A 181 14.38 14.01 13.08
N GLN A 182 14.61 13.34 14.21
CA GLN A 182 15.33 12.08 14.27
C GLN A 182 14.82 11.17 15.38
N ALA A 183 14.88 9.86 15.15
CA ALA A 183 14.67 8.85 16.17
C ALA A 183 15.42 7.56 15.79
N ASP A 184 15.90 6.82 16.79
CA ASP A 184 16.39 5.44 16.67
C ASP A 184 15.81 4.67 17.86
N VAL A 185 14.87 3.76 17.57
CA VAL A 185 14.03 3.12 18.59
C VAL A 185 14.17 1.60 18.48
N ASN A 186 14.41 0.95 19.61
CA ASN A 186 14.31 -0.50 19.75
C ASN A 186 13.02 -0.84 20.48
N GLY A 187 12.33 -1.88 20.02
CA GLY A 187 11.12 -2.37 20.67
C GLY A 187 10.87 -3.85 20.40
N LYS A 188 9.71 -4.30 20.86
CA LYS A 188 9.22 -5.65 20.66
C LYS A 188 7.76 -5.59 20.23
N VAL A 189 7.39 -6.43 19.27
CA VAL A 189 6.03 -6.53 18.74
C VAL A 189 5.53 -7.96 18.93
N GLU A 190 4.31 -8.10 19.43
CA GLU A 190 3.61 -9.38 19.40
C GLU A 190 3.07 -9.66 17.99
N ILE A 191 3.37 -10.85 17.48
CA ILE A 191 2.86 -11.40 16.23
C ILE A 191 1.92 -12.55 16.58
N PRO A 192 0.63 -12.28 16.84
CA PRO A 192 -0.33 -13.31 17.21
C PRO A 192 -0.82 -14.11 16.00
N VAL A 193 -0.74 -13.53 14.79
CA VAL A 193 -1.33 -14.06 13.55
C VAL A 193 -0.48 -13.71 12.33
N SER A 194 -0.74 -14.35 11.20
CA SER A 194 -0.18 -13.93 9.91
C SER A 194 -0.60 -12.51 9.53
N GLY A 195 0.29 -11.77 8.89
CA GLY A 195 0.04 -10.39 8.57
C GLY A 195 1.21 -9.70 7.88
N TRP A 196 1.28 -8.41 8.14
CA TRP A 196 2.31 -7.55 7.62
C TRP A 196 2.62 -6.44 8.63
N LEU A 197 3.87 -5.98 8.62
CA LEU A 197 4.35 -4.90 9.47
C LEU A 197 5.02 -3.81 8.63
N ILE A 198 4.73 -2.55 8.94
CA ILE A 198 5.39 -1.38 8.34
C ILE A 198 5.79 -0.37 9.42
N LEU A 199 6.59 0.59 8.99
CA LEU A 199 6.86 1.82 9.69
C LEU A 199 6.27 3.01 8.92
N ARG A 200 5.58 3.91 9.61
CA ARG A 200 4.95 5.12 9.04
C ARG A 200 5.41 6.36 9.81
N ALA A 201 5.70 7.44 9.09
CA ALA A 201 5.92 8.77 9.67
C ALA A 201 5.09 9.81 8.95
N TRP A 202 4.39 10.68 9.68
CA TRP A 202 3.52 11.68 9.06
C TRP A 202 3.15 12.84 10.00
N ASN A 203 2.60 13.91 9.41
CA ASN A 203 2.10 15.09 10.12
C ASN A 203 0.64 15.39 9.78
N GLU A 204 -0.08 16.05 10.69
CA GLU A 204 -1.48 16.48 10.46
C GLU A 204 -1.58 17.65 9.49
N HIS A 205 -0.51 18.42 9.36
CA HIS A 205 -0.48 19.66 8.57
C HIS A 205 0.74 19.73 7.65
N ALA A 206 0.60 20.52 6.59
CA ALA A 206 1.70 20.89 5.70
C ALA A 206 2.83 21.60 6.46
N ASP A 207 4.06 21.39 6.00
CA ASP A 207 5.23 22.17 6.40
C ASP A 207 5.75 22.92 5.17
N PRO A 208 6.05 24.23 5.24
CA PRO A 208 6.49 25.01 4.08
C PRO A 208 7.78 24.49 3.42
N LYS A 209 8.58 23.67 4.10
CA LYS A 209 9.79 23.03 3.54
C LYS A 209 9.49 21.74 2.77
N VAL A 210 8.29 21.18 2.93
CA VAL A 210 7.79 20.01 2.19
C VAL A 210 6.64 20.50 1.31
N GLN A 211 6.91 20.74 0.03
CA GLN A 211 5.96 21.35 -0.90
C GLN A 211 4.87 20.36 -1.36
N ASP A 212 4.14 19.80 -0.41
CA ASP A 212 3.07 18.81 -0.60
C ASP A 212 2.02 18.97 0.53
N ILE A 213 0.93 18.19 0.49
CA ILE A 213 -0.19 18.30 1.45
C ILE A 213 0.22 18.13 2.92
N TYR A 214 1.19 17.26 3.20
CA TYR A 214 1.83 17.10 4.50
C TYR A 214 3.03 16.14 4.39
N PRO A 215 4.03 16.26 5.28
CA PRO A 215 5.09 15.26 5.42
C PRO A 215 4.51 13.85 5.63
N TYR A 216 4.95 12.90 4.82
CA TYR A 216 4.54 11.50 4.90
C TYR A 216 5.65 10.58 4.38
N ALA A 217 5.81 9.45 5.06
CA ALA A 217 6.62 8.33 4.62
C ALA A 217 6.05 7.01 5.13
N SER A 218 6.25 5.94 4.36
CA SER A 218 5.94 4.58 4.78
C SER A 218 6.93 3.61 4.18
N THR A 219 7.32 2.59 4.93
CA THR A 219 8.04 1.45 4.35
C THR A 219 7.08 0.57 3.55
N SER A 220 7.60 -0.21 2.61
CA SER A 220 6.92 -1.41 2.13
C SER A 220 6.80 -2.45 3.25
N PRO A 221 5.87 -3.42 3.14
CA PRO A 221 5.59 -4.35 4.21
C PRO A 221 6.71 -5.38 4.40
N ILE A 222 6.96 -5.74 5.64
CA ILE A 222 7.58 -7.02 6.01
C ILE A 222 6.42 -8.01 6.18
N TYR A 223 6.40 -9.07 5.37
CA TYR A 223 5.32 -10.05 5.42
C TYR A 223 5.61 -11.12 6.47
N ILE A 224 4.59 -11.55 7.20
CA ILE A 224 4.74 -12.50 8.29
C ILE A 224 3.70 -13.61 8.16
N THR A 225 4.16 -14.84 8.09
CA THR A 225 3.34 -16.04 7.91
C THR A 225 3.43 -16.91 9.17
N VAL A 226 2.37 -16.97 9.96
CA VAL A 226 2.23 -17.83 11.15
C VAL A 226 1.49 -19.11 10.78
N ASP A 227 2.06 -20.27 11.13
CA ASP A 227 1.48 -21.60 10.91
C ASP A 227 1.00 -21.84 9.46
N ARG A 228 1.73 -21.27 8.49
CA ARG A 228 1.40 -21.33 7.05
C ARG A 228 -0.01 -20.82 6.71
N GLN A 229 -0.62 -20.03 7.58
CA GLN A 229 -1.92 -19.42 7.35
C GLN A 229 -1.76 -18.11 6.59
N VAL A 230 -2.69 -17.81 5.70
CA VAL A 230 -2.76 -16.48 5.05
C VAL A 230 -3.58 -15.52 5.91
N PRO A 231 -3.25 -14.21 5.93
CA PRO A 231 -4.08 -13.21 6.58
C PRO A 231 -5.51 -13.19 6.01
N ARG A 232 -6.49 -12.98 6.88
CA ARG A 232 -7.90 -12.89 6.49
C ARG A 232 -8.61 -11.81 7.29
N SER A 233 -9.28 -10.90 6.58
CA SER A 233 -10.27 -9.98 7.13
C SER A 233 -11.62 -10.20 6.44
N ARG A 234 -12.67 -10.44 7.23
CA ARG A 234 -14.03 -10.56 6.70
C ARG A 234 -14.54 -9.19 6.28
N GLU A 235 -14.24 -8.19 7.10
CA GLU A 235 -14.61 -6.79 6.86
C GLU A 235 -14.03 -6.28 5.53
N ASP A 236 -12.73 -6.42 5.33
CA ASP A 236 -12.08 -5.93 4.10
C ASP A 236 -12.50 -6.72 2.86
N ALA A 237 -12.78 -8.02 3.00
CA ALA A 237 -13.32 -8.81 1.88
C ALA A 237 -14.73 -8.33 1.49
N THR A 238 -15.60 -8.06 2.48
CA THR A 238 -16.93 -7.49 2.23
C THR A 238 -16.84 -6.10 1.61
N TYR A 239 -15.89 -5.28 2.06
CA TYR A 239 -15.62 -3.95 1.52
C TYR A 239 -15.34 -3.99 0.01
N PHE A 240 -14.41 -4.84 -0.45
CA PHE A 240 -14.08 -4.94 -1.88
C PHE A 240 -15.14 -5.66 -2.72
N VAL A 241 -15.92 -6.57 -2.14
CA VAL A 241 -17.11 -7.12 -2.83
C VAL A 241 -18.11 -6.00 -3.12
N SER A 242 -18.42 -5.16 -2.12
CA SER A 242 -19.36 -4.04 -2.26
C SER A 242 -18.85 -3.00 -3.26
N TRP A 243 -17.54 -2.73 -3.25
CA TRP A 243 -16.89 -1.90 -4.25
C TRP A 243 -17.11 -2.43 -5.67
N LEU A 244 -16.80 -3.71 -5.91
CA LEU A 244 -16.92 -4.29 -7.24
C LEU A 244 -18.38 -4.42 -7.69
N ASP A 245 -19.32 -4.64 -6.77
CA ASP A 245 -20.75 -4.60 -7.08
C ASP A 245 -21.16 -3.25 -7.68
N ARG A 246 -20.63 -2.14 -7.14
CA ARG A 246 -20.89 -0.81 -7.70
C ARG A 246 -20.23 -0.55 -9.03
N VAL A 247 -18.97 -0.96 -9.19
CA VAL A 247 -18.25 -0.81 -10.47
C VAL A 247 -18.95 -1.64 -11.56
N ILE A 248 -19.39 -2.86 -11.24
CA ILE A 248 -20.16 -3.71 -12.16
C ILE A 248 -21.51 -3.08 -12.51
N ALA A 249 -22.22 -2.52 -11.53
CA ALA A 249 -23.50 -1.85 -11.78
C ALA A 249 -23.32 -0.64 -12.72
N GLY A 250 -22.30 0.20 -12.47
CA GLY A 250 -21.97 1.33 -13.34
C GLY A 250 -21.59 0.90 -14.76
N ALA A 251 -20.71 -0.10 -14.89
CA ALA A 251 -20.34 -0.69 -16.17
C ALA A 251 -21.55 -1.29 -16.92
N THR A 252 -22.48 -1.93 -16.20
CA THR A 252 -23.69 -2.51 -16.79
C THR A 252 -24.63 -1.45 -17.34
N ALA A 253 -24.79 -0.33 -16.63
CA ALA A 253 -25.68 0.77 -17.01
C ALA A 253 -25.19 1.55 -18.25
N ARG A 254 -23.89 1.50 -18.56
CA ARG A 254 -23.29 2.16 -19.72
C ARG A 254 -23.79 1.57 -21.06
N ASN A 255 -24.00 2.46 -22.02
CA ASN A 255 -24.44 2.15 -23.39
C ASN A 255 -23.46 2.68 -24.47
N ASP A 256 -22.31 3.20 -24.05
CA ASP A 256 -21.30 3.87 -24.86
C ASP A 256 -20.07 2.98 -25.16
N TYR A 257 -20.21 1.66 -25.04
CA TYR A 257 -19.17 0.71 -25.42
C TYR A 257 -18.95 0.71 -26.94
N ASN A 258 -17.71 0.50 -27.38
CA ASN A 258 -17.38 0.39 -28.79
C ASN A 258 -18.02 -0.86 -29.43
N SER A 259 -18.24 -1.92 -28.65
CA SER A 259 -18.92 -3.14 -29.10
C SER A 259 -19.58 -3.92 -27.95
N ALA A 260 -20.52 -4.80 -28.30
CA ALA A 260 -21.11 -5.74 -27.34
C ALA A 260 -20.04 -6.67 -26.71
N GLN A 261 -19.02 -7.05 -27.48
CA GLN A 261 -17.93 -7.91 -27.01
C GLN A 261 -17.07 -7.19 -25.96
N GLU A 262 -16.79 -5.90 -26.14
CA GLU A 262 -16.06 -5.10 -25.15
C GLU A 262 -16.83 -5.03 -23.83
N LYS A 263 -18.16 -4.78 -23.90
CA LYS A 263 -19.02 -4.79 -22.71
C LYS A 263 -18.97 -6.14 -22.00
N GLN A 264 -19.12 -7.24 -22.75
CA GLN A 264 -19.06 -8.59 -22.19
C GLN A 264 -17.71 -8.86 -21.52
N ASN A 265 -16.59 -8.55 -22.19
CA ASN A 265 -15.25 -8.77 -21.65
C ASN A 265 -15.01 -7.96 -20.37
N THR A 266 -15.49 -6.71 -20.33
CA THR A 266 -15.39 -5.82 -19.16
C THR A 266 -16.15 -6.40 -17.97
N LEU A 267 -17.39 -6.82 -18.18
CA LEU A 267 -18.22 -7.39 -17.10
C LEU A 267 -17.68 -8.74 -16.62
N GLN A 268 -17.15 -9.57 -17.53
CA GLN A 268 -16.51 -10.84 -17.17
C GLN A 268 -15.25 -10.61 -16.33
N TYR A 269 -14.42 -9.63 -16.70
CA TYR A 269 -13.23 -9.24 -15.95
C TYR A 269 -13.57 -8.81 -14.52
N LEU A 270 -14.53 -7.89 -14.38
CA LEU A 270 -14.97 -7.40 -13.06
C LEU A 270 -15.62 -8.50 -12.22
N SER A 271 -16.41 -9.39 -12.83
CA SER A 271 -17.05 -10.52 -12.13
C SER A 271 -16.02 -11.56 -11.66
N ALA A 272 -14.98 -11.82 -12.44
CA ALA A 272 -13.89 -12.70 -12.07
C ALA A 272 -13.13 -12.14 -10.85
N ALA A 273 -12.79 -10.85 -10.86
CA ALA A 273 -12.21 -10.17 -9.72
C ALA A 273 -13.09 -10.24 -8.47
N ARG A 274 -14.39 -9.99 -8.61
CA ARG A 274 -15.34 -10.07 -7.49
C ARG A 274 -15.33 -11.46 -6.84
N THR A 275 -15.25 -12.51 -7.65
CA THR A 275 -15.18 -13.89 -7.18
C THR A 275 -13.95 -14.15 -6.29
N VAL A 276 -12.81 -13.49 -6.57
CA VAL A 276 -11.59 -13.59 -5.74
C VAL A 276 -11.88 -13.06 -4.32
N PHE A 277 -12.49 -11.89 -4.19
CA PHE A 277 -12.82 -11.32 -2.88
C PHE A 277 -13.91 -12.13 -2.16
N GLN A 278 -14.92 -12.63 -2.87
CA GLN A 278 -15.92 -13.54 -2.30
C GLN A 278 -15.29 -14.84 -1.78
N THR A 279 -14.29 -15.37 -2.48
CA THR A 279 -13.57 -16.57 -2.03
C THR A 279 -12.77 -16.27 -0.75
N LYS A 280 -12.14 -15.10 -0.66
CA LYS A 280 -11.45 -14.66 0.57
C LYS A 280 -12.41 -14.44 1.74
N LEU A 281 -13.65 -14.05 1.47
CA LEU A 281 -14.72 -13.95 2.48
C LEU A 281 -15.09 -15.34 3.04
N ALA A 282 -15.16 -16.36 2.18
CA ALA A 282 -15.56 -17.72 2.51
C ALA A 282 -14.40 -18.62 2.98
N SER A 283 -13.15 -18.21 2.79
CA SER A 283 -11.98 -19.05 3.06
C SER A 283 -11.75 -19.31 4.55
N ARG A 284 -11.17 -20.48 4.84
CA ARG A 284 -10.58 -20.78 6.16
C ARG A 284 -9.19 -20.15 6.21
N GLY A 285 -8.93 -19.37 7.25
CA GLY A 285 -7.67 -18.66 7.49
C GLY A 285 -7.71 -17.96 8.84
N GLN A 286 -6.57 -17.43 9.29
CA GLN A 286 -6.50 -16.77 10.59
C GLN A 286 -7.12 -15.37 10.52
N LEU A 287 -8.19 -15.15 11.30
CA LEU A 287 -8.91 -13.87 11.36
C LEU A 287 -8.03 -12.81 12.03
N ILE A 288 -7.75 -11.73 11.30
CA ILE A 288 -7.04 -10.56 11.86
C ILE A 288 -8.00 -9.62 12.61
N ASP A 289 -9.29 -9.62 12.26
CA ASP A 289 -10.34 -8.79 12.87
C ASP A 289 -10.54 -9.10 14.37
N CYS A 290 -10.20 -10.32 14.81
CA CYS A 290 -10.44 -10.83 16.16
C CYS A 290 -9.37 -10.46 17.19
N LEU A 291 -8.29 -9.79 16.80
CA LEU A 291 -7.27 -9.38 17.78
C LEU A 291 -7.81 -8.21 18.58
N LYS A 292 -7.99 -8.38 19.88
CA LYS A 292 -8.22 -7.25 20.80
C LYS A 292 -6.85 -6.74 21.22
N TYR A 293 -6.53 -5.50 20.86
CA TYR A 293 -5.49 -4.70 21.49
C TYR A 293 -6.15 -3.38 21.89
#